data_AF-A0A2N8UMJ7-F1
#
_entry.id   AF-A0A2N8UMJ7-F1
#
_cell.length_a   1.000
_cell.length_b   1.000
_cell.length_c   1.000
_cell.angle_alpha   90.00
_cell.angle_beta   90.00
_cell.angle_gamma   90.00
#
_symmetry.space_group_name_H-M   'P 1'
#
loop_
_entity.id
_entity.type
_entity.pdbx_description
1 polymer ?
#
loop_
_entity_poly.entity_id
_entity_poly.type
_entity_poly.pdbx_seq_one_letter_code
_entity_poly.pdbx_strand_id
1 'polypeptide(L)'
;MKIQSTLVIVAVALFASGTVSGEWLKVSPGNSFHDYCADGGSKLDVPHACFACRPSFLKKITPDSKFRGYLRPDNGGFALLYDSDGTQLKTATHEIDVSLPAGAKCPSVLLHNIAGNSGSGELRDLCGADYWDLPFYMY
;
A
#
# COMPACT_ATOMS: atom_id res chain seq x y z
N MET A 1 44.64 38.97 -11.31
CA MET A 1 43.54 38.22 -11.95
C MET A 1 42.71 37.63 -10.81
N LYS A 2 41.60 38.24 -10.36
CA LYS A 2 40.20 38.22 -10.86
C LYS A 2 39.61 36.80 -11.06
N ILE A 3 38.93 36.34 -10.00
CA ILE A 3 37.73 35.51 -9.84
C ILE A 3 37.16 34.83 -11.10
N GLN A 4 36.84 33.54 -11.00
CA GLN A 4 35.53 32.99 -11.37
C GLN A 4 35.42 31.52 -10.89
N SER A 5 34.81 31.32 -9.73
CA SER A 5 34.38 30.01 -9.25
C SER A 5 32.99 29.72 -9.83
N THR A 6 32.94 28.84 -10.83
CA THR A 6 31.70 28.35 -11.44
C THR A 6 31.05 27.33 -10.51
N LEU A 7 29.88 27.70 -9.96
CA LEU A 7 28.98 26.78 -9.26
C LEU A 7 28.41 25.77 -10.25
N VAL A 8 28.72 24.49 -10.05
CA VAL A 8 28.06 23.38 -10.75
C VAL A 8 26.70 23.20 -10.10
N ILE A 9 25.65 23.63 -10.81
CA ILE A 9 24.25 23.40 -10.44
C ILE A 9 23.98 21.90 -10.61
N VAL A 10 23.84 21.18 -9.49
CA VAL A 10 23.34 19.80 -9.50
C VAL A 10 21.85 19.86 -9.81
N ALA A 11 21.49 19.51 -11.05
CA ALA A 11 20.10 19.32 -11.42
C ALA A 11 19.56 18.09 -10.69
N VAL A 12 18.70 18.31 -9.69
CA VAL A 12 17.88 17.25 -9.10
C VAL A 12 16.90 16.79 -10.17
N ALA A 13 17.03 15.54 -10.60
CA ALA A 13 16.06 14.92 -11.47
C ALA A 13 14.71 14.85 -10.72
N LEU A 14 13.70 15.53 -11.26
CA LEU A 14 12.31 15.38 -10.82
C LEU A 14 11.94 13.90 -10.91
N PHE A 15 11.63 13.28 -9.78
CA PHE A 15 11.00 11.97 -9.75
C PHE A 15 9.71 12.07 -10.56
N ALA A 16 9.71 11.50 -11.77
CA ALA A 16 8.50 11.24 -12.49
C ALA A 16 7.71 10.24 -11.65
N SER A 17 6.75 10.74 -10.86
CA SER A 17 5.71 9.94 -10.24
C SER A 17 4.86 9.35 -11.36
N GLY A 18 5.36 8.28 -11.97
CA GLY A 18 4.56 7.46 -12.86
C GLY A 18 3.34 7.01 -12.09
N THR A 19 2.15 7.31 -12.61
CA THR A 19 0.91 6.79 -12.04
C THR A 19 0.94 5.28 -12.20
N VAL A 20 1.43 4.57 -11.18
CA VAL A 20 1.36 3.12 -11.13
C VAL A 20 -0.12 2.75 -11.02
N SER A 21 -0.65 2.14 -12.07
CA SER A 21 -1.94 1.47 -11.98
C SER A 21 -1.83 0.36 -10.94
N GLY A 22 -2.92 0.10 -10.20
CA GLY A 22 -2.99 -1.01 -9.26
C GLY A 22 -2.62 -2.34 -9.92
N GLU A 23 -1.72 -3.10 -9.31
CA GLU A 23 -1.22 -4.36 -9.82
C GLU A 23 -1.19 -5.44 -8.73
N TRP A 24 -1.84 -6.57 -9.03
CA TRP A 24 -1.61 -7.82 -8.31
C TRP A 24 -0.38 -8.52 -8.89
N LEU A 25 0.66 -8.64 -8.09
CA LEU A 25 1.94 -9.19 -8.50
C LEU A 25 1.86 -10.71 -8.66
N LYS A 26 2.62 -11.23 -9.64
CA LYS A 26 2.79 -12.67 -9.82
C LYS A 26 3.58 -13.27 -8.66
N VAL A 27 3.03 -14.33 -8.08
CA VAL A 27 3.70 -15.10 -7.02
C VAL A 27 4.98 -15.75 -7.53
N SER A 28 6.05 -15.69 -6.72
CA SER A 28 7.30 -16.41 -6.93
C SER A 28 7.93 -16.78 -5.57
N PRO A 29 8.93 -17.69 -5.51
CA PRO A 29 9.57 -18.03 -4.25
C PRO A 29 10.07 -16.79 -3.50
N GLY A 30 9.70 -16.65 -2.22
CA GLY A 30 10.04 -15.50 -1.38
C GLY A 30 9.24 -14.22 -1.67
N ASN A 31 8.25 -14.29 -2.55
CA ASN A 31 7.40 -13.18 -2.98
C ASN A 31 5.97 -13.68 -3.22
N SER A 32 5.25 -13.85 -2.12
CA SER A 32 3.87 -14.31 -2.08
C SER A 32 3.15 -13.67 -0.90
N PHE A 33 1.82 -13.74 -0.88
CA PHE A 33 1.05 -13.32 0.30
C PHE A 33 1.56 -13.96 1.60
N HIS A 34 1.97 -15.24 1.56
CA HIS A 34 2.46 -15.94 2.74
C HIS A 34 3.81 -15.40 3.25
N ASP A 35 4.69 -14.97 2.34
CA ASP A 35 5.98 -14.40 2.72
C ASP A 35 5.85 -13.09 3.49
N TYR A 36 4.84 -12.30 3.16
CA TYR A 36 4.56 -11.03 3.83
C TYR A 36 3.68 -11.25 5.08
N CYS A 37 2.60 -12.02 4.96
CA CYS A 37 1.51 -11.99 5.94
C CYS A 37 1.34 -13.25 6.78
N ALA A 38 2.26 -14.22 6.77
CA ALA A 38 2.17 -15.38 7.66
C ALA A 38 3.20 -15.33 8.77
N ASP A 39 2.89 -15.99 9.89
CA ASP A 39 3.86 -16.19 10.97
C ASP A 39 5.12 -16.87 10.42
N GLY A 40 6.29 -16.28 10.69
CA GLY A 40 7.57 -16.75 10.15
C GLY A 40 7.81 -16.40 8.67
N GLY A 41 6.96 -15.57 8.07
CA GLY A 41 7.12 -15.05 6.71
C GLY A 41 8.47 -14.36 6.49
N SER A 42 9.04 -14.53 5.30
CA SER A 42 10.38 -14.01 4.96
C SER A 42 10.43 -12.50 4.70
N LYS A 43 9.27 -11.81 4.72
CA LYS A 43 9.11 -10.39 4.38
C LYS A 43 8.40 -9.57 5.48
N LEU A 44 8.36 -10.09 6.71
CA LEU A 44 7.72 -9.44 7.85
C LEU A 44 8.35 -8.08 8.24
N ASP A 45 9.59 -7.83 7.83
CA ASP A 45 10.33 -6.59 8.06
C ASP A 45 10.21 -5.57 6.91
N VAL A 46 9.57 -5.95 5.80
CA VAL A 46 9.30 -5.06 4.67
C VAL A 46 8.00 -4.30 4.94
N PRO A 47 7.91 -2.98 4.74
CA PRO A 47 6.67 -2.24 4.93
C PRO A 47 5.52 -2.77 4.06
N HIS A 48 4.49 -3.32 4.70
CA HIS A 48 3.31 -3.86 4.04
C HIS A 48 2.12 -3.93 5.01
N ALA A 49 0.93 -4.11 4.46
CA ALA A 49 -0.32 -4.23 5.21
C ALA A 49 -1.09 -5.48 4.78
N CYS A 50 -1.51 -6.30 5.75
CA CYS A 50 -2.22 -7.55 5.51
C CYS A 50 -3.69 -7.43 5.83
N PHE A 51 -4.54 -7.91 4.92
CA PHE A 51 -5.98 -7.82 5.03
C PHE A 51 -6.62 -9.18 4.84
N ALA A 52 -7.63 -9.47 5.67
CA ALA A 52 -8.60 -10.50 5.34
C ALA A 52 -9.83 -9.84 4.70
N CYS A 53 -10.36 -10.47 3.66
CA CYS A 53 -11.51 -9.93 2.94
C CYS A 53 -12.38 -11.04 2.37
N ARG A 54 -13.63 -10.72 2.03
CA ARG A 54 -14.45 -11.60 1.18
C ARG A 54 -14.05 -11.45 -0.28
N PRO A 55 -14.10 -12.51 -1.09
CA PRO A 55 -13.85 -12.41 -2.54
C PRO A 55 -14.74 -11.40 -3.28
N SER A 56 -15.92 -11.04 -2.74
CA SER A 56 -16.78 -9.99 -3.32
C SER A 56 -16.13 -8.61 -3.25
N PHE A 57 -15.31 -8.32 -2.24
CA PHE A 57 -14.56 -7.07 -2.12
C PHE A 57 -13.65 -6.85 -3.32
N LEU A 58 -12.89 -7.88 -3.69
CA LEU A 58 -11.89 -7.80 -4.77
C LEU A 58 -12.51 -7.41 -6.12
N LYS A 59 -13.79 -7.76 -6.34
CA LYS A 59 -14.54 -7.40 -7.56
C LYS A 59 -14.99 -5.93 -7.60
N LYS A 60 -14.94 -5.22 -6.46
CA LYS A 60 -15.31 -3.81 -6.36
C LYS A 60 -14.11 -2.87 -6.55
N ILE A 61 -12.90 -3.42 -6.63
CA ILE A 61 -11.68 -2.63 -6.76
C ILE A 61 -11.71 -1.90 -8.10
N THR A 62 -11.51 -0.58 -8.05
CA THR A 62 -11.60 0.28 -9.22
C THR A 62 -10.23 0.44 -9.91
N PRO A 63 -10.19 0.68 -11.23
CA PRO A 63 -8.95 0.80 -11.99
C PRO A 63 -8.06 2.00 -11.60
N ASP A 64 -8.60 2.99 -10.90
CA ASP A 64 -7.86 4.16 -10.41
C ASP A 64 -7.11 3.93 -9.08
N SER A 65 -7.16 2.69 -8.59
CA SER A 65 -6.31 2.24 -7.49
C SER A 65 -4.83 2.32 -7.88
N LYS A 66 -3.96 2.56 -6.91
CA LYS A 66 -2.50 2.66 -7.08
C LYS A 66 -1.83 1.82 -6.02
N PHE A 67 -1.62 0.55 -6.31
CA PHE A 67 -1.01 -0.37 -5.34
C PHE A 67 -0.20 -1.43 -6.06
N ARG A 68 0.69 -2.05 -5.30
CA ARG A 68 1.26 -3.35 -5.63
C ARG A 68 0.98 -4.29 -4.48
N GLY A 69 0.60 -5.52 -4.79
CA GLY A 69 0.17 -6.43 -3.74
C GLY A 69 0.12 -7.88 -4.17
N TYR A 70 -0.06 -8.77 -3.20
CA TYR A 70 -0.24 -10.20 -3.42
C TYR A 70 -1.62 -10.63 -2.93
N LEU A 71 -2.35 -11.35 -3.77
CA LEU A 71 -3.58 -12.02 -3.36
C LEU A 71 -3.26 -13.30 -2.60
N ARG A 72 -4.06 -13.60 -1.58
CA ARG A 72 -4.09 -14.93 -0.99
C ARG A 72 -4.69 -15.92 -2.02
N PRO A 73 -4.18 -17.17 -2.14
CA PRO A 73 -4.62 -18.09 -3.19
C PRO A 73 -6.13 -18.41 -3.24
N ASP A 74 -6.82 -18.30 -2.11
CA ASP A 74 -8.27 -18.50 -1.98
C ASP A 74 -9.11 -17.22 -2.19
N ASN A 75 -8.47 -16.09 -2.51
CA ASN A 75 -9.07 -14.76 -2.59
C ASN A 75 -9.70 -14.25 -1.28
N GLY A 76 -9.37 -14.87 -0.13
CA GLY A 76 -9.89 -14.49 1.18
C GLY A 76 -9.04 -13.45 1.92
N GLY A 77 -8.06 -12.86 1.25
CA GLY A 77 -7.19 -11.84 1.80
C GLY A 77 -6.17 -11.35 0.78
N PHE A 78 -5.43 -10.31 1.14
CA PHE A 78 -4.38 -9.73 0.31
C PHE A 78 -3.34 -8.98 1.15
N ALA A 79 -2.15 -8.84 0.59
CA ALA A 79 -1.07 -8.01 1.11
C ALA A 79 -0.93 -6.79 0.21
N LEU A 80 -0.94 -5.58 0.77
CA LEU A 80 -0.53 -4.36 0.07
C LEU A 80 0.89 -4.01 0.46
N LEU A 81 1.74 -3.81 -0.54
CA LEU A 81 3.11 -3.37 -0.34
C LEU A 81 3.13 -1.84 -0.28
N TYR A 82 3.84 -1.28 0.68
CA TYR A 82 4.13 0.15 0.69
C TYR A 82 5.40 0.39 -0.15
N ASP A 83 5.23 0.93 -1.35
CA ASP A 83 6.34 1.31 -2.23
C ASP A 83 6.68 2.81 -2.10
N SER A 84 5.65 3.65 -1.98
CA SER A 84 5.78 5.10 -1.80
C SER A 84 4.50 5.70 -1.25
N ASP A 85 4.56 6.98 -0.87
CA ASP A 85 3.34 7.76 -0.60
C ASP A 85 2.37 7.68 -1.79
N GLY A 86 1.08 7.52 -1.50
CA GLY A 86 0.03 7.34 -2.50
C GLY A 86 -0.29 5.88 -2.85
N THR A 87 0.24 4.90 -2.11
CA THR A 87 -0.29 3.53 -2.13
C THR A 87 -1.73 3.55 -1.64
N GLN A 88 -2.67 3.30 -2.55
CA GLN A 88 -4.10 3.35 -2.28
C GLN A 88 -4.84 2.22 -3.03
N LEU A 89 -5.80 1.60 -2.37
CA LEU A 89 -6.74 0.66 -2.97
C LEU A 89 -8.15 1.22 -2.87
N LYS A 90 -8.80 1.40 -4.01
CA LYS A 90 -10.09 2.07 -4.12
C LYS A 90 -11.19 1.12 -4.53
N THR A 91 -12.37 1.41 -4.02
CA THR A 91 -13.65 0.93 -4.52
C THR A 91 -14.51 2.13 -4.89
N ALA A 92 -15.73 1.91 -5.38
CA ALA A 92 -16.64 3.02 -5.68
C ALA A 92 -17.01 3.88 -4.46
N THR A 93 -16.92 3.35 -3.24
CA THR A 93 -17.42 4.01 -2.02
C THR A 93 -16.40 4.14 -0.91
N HIS A 94 -15.31 3.37 -0.95
CA HIS A 94 -14.30 3.33 0.10
C HIS A 94 -12.89 3.29 -0.48
N GLU A 95 -11.96 3.79 0.30
CA GLU A 95 -10.53 3.83 0.00
C GLU A 95 -9.74 3.30 1.20
N ILE A 96 -8.69 2.55 0.88
CA ILE A 96 -7.65 2.11 1.82
C ILE A 96 -6.38 2.83 1.41
N ASP A 97 -5.96 3.80 2.21
CA ASP A 97 -4.69 4.51 2.06
C ASP A 97 -3.62 3.87 2.94
N VAL A 98 -2.44 3.66 2.37
CA VAL A 98 -1.27 3.15 3.09
C VAL A 98 -0.21 4.23 3.06
N SER A 99 0.22 4.65 4.25
CA SER A 99 1.29 5.63 4.45
C SER A 99 2.34 5.06 5.38
N LEU A 100 3.58 5.52 5.27
CA LEU A 100 4.64 5.17 6.21
C LEU A 100 5.19 6.46 6.84
N PRO A 101 4.69 6.83 8.04
CA PRO A 101 5.16 8.03 8.72
C PRO A 101 6.69 8.04 8.91
N ALA A 102 7.31 9.22 8.86
CA ALA A 102 8.76 9.34 8.98
C ALA A 102 9.27 8.73 10.30
N GLY A 103 10.19 7.77 10.20
CA GLY A 103 10.74 7.04 11.35
C GLY A 103 9.87 5.89 11.87
N ALA A 104 8.68 5.66 11.29
CA ALA A 104 7.87 4.49 11.59
C ALA A 104 8.45 3.25 10.90
N LYS A 105 8.32 2.10 11.57
CA LYS A 105 8.65 0.79 10.99
C LYS A 105 7.48 0.14 10.27
N CYS A 106 6.26 0.51 10.67
CA CYS A 106 5.04 -0.11 10.23
C CYS A 106 4.19 0.91 9.48
N PRO A 107 3.57 0.52 8.37
CA PRO A 107 2.64 1.41 7.68
C PRO A 107 1.41 1.69 8.53
N SER A 108 0.95 2.94 8.45
CA SER A 108 -0.35 3.38 8.91
C SER A 108 -1.35 3.25 7.78
N VAL A 109 -2.42 2.49 8.03
CA VAL A 109 -3.52 2.23 7.10
C VAL A 109 -4.74 3.03 7.52
N LEU A 110 -5.22 3.88 6.62
CA LEU A 110 -6.48 4.61 6.79
C LEU A 110 -7.55 3.97 5.89
N LEU A 111 -8.63 3.53 6.49
CA LEU A 111 -9.82 3.05 5.80
C LEU A 111 -10.93 4.08 5.95
N HIS A 112 -11.41 4.64 4.86
CA HIS A 112 -12.44 5.68 4.90
C HIS A 112 -13.44 5.58 3.74
N ASN A 113 -14.57 6.27 3.91
CA ASN A 113 -15.55 6.44 2.84
C ASN A 113 -15.15 7.60 1.93
N ILE A 114 -15.29 7.44 0.61
CA ILE A 114 -14.90 8.45 -0.39
C ILE A 114 -15.86 9.64 -0.39
N ALA A 115 -17.15 9.42 -0.08
CA ALA A 115 -18.15 10.49 0.02
C ALA A 115 -18.13 11.21 1.39
N GLY A 116 -17.41 10.65 2.37
CA GLY A 116 -17.18 11.30 3.66
C GLY A 116 -16.17 12.44 3.54
N ASN A 117 -16.24 13.40 4.46
CA ASN A 117 -15.20 14.44 4.57
C ASN A 117 -13.83 13.76 4.78
N SER A 118 -12.81 14.21 4.04
CA SER A 118 -11.42 13.75 4.18
C SER A 118 -11.00 13.81 5.66
N GLY A 119 -10.77 12.64 6.28
CA GLY A 119 -10.38 12.51 7.69
C GLY A 119 -11.32 11.72 8.60
N SER A 120 -12.54 11.37 8.15
CA SER A 120 -13.39 10.42 8.89
C SER A 120 -13.14 8.98 8.41
N GLY A 121 -12.36 8.21 9.18
CA GLY A 121 -12.02 6.82 8.87
C GLY A 121 -11.47 6.07 10.08
N GLU A 122 -11.26 4.77 9.90
CA GLU A 122 -10.52 3.95 10.85
C GLU A 122 -9.03 4.00 10.48
N LEU A 123 -8.16 4.28 11.46
CA LEU A 123 -6.71 4.28 11.27
C LEU A 123 -6.10 3.14 12.09
N ARG A 124 -5.21 2.34 11.49
CA ARG A 124 -4.46 1.29 12.19
C ARG A 124 -3.04 1.22 11.67
N ASP A 125 -2.08 1.04 12.58
CA ASP A 125 -0.73 0.65 12.21
C ASP A 125 -0.68 -0.88 12.10
N LEU A 126 -0.16 -1.41 10.99
CA LEU A 126 -0.04 -2.85 10.77
C LEU A 126 1.43 -3.23 10.62
N CYS A 127 1.93 -4.09 11.52
CA CYS A 127 3.33 -4.51 11.54
C CYS A 127 3.45 -6.01 11.25
N GLY A 128 4.47 -6.43 10.50
CA GLY A 128 4.76 -7.86 10.33
C GLY A 128 3.54 -8.65 9.87
N ALA A 129 3.10 -9.61 10.68
CA ALA A 129 1.97 -10.49 10.34
C ALA A 129 0.61 -9.94 10.82
N ASP A 130 0.53 -8.69 11.30
CA ASP A 130 -0.73 -8.10 11.75
C ASP A 130 -1.76 -8.06 10.62
N TYR A 131 -2.97 -8.50 10.92
CA TYR A 131 -4.09 -8.47 9.98
C TYR A 131 -5.15 -7.46 10.35
N TRP A 132 -5.73 -6.87 9.32
CA TRP A 132 -7.01 -6.19 9.43
C TRP A 132 -8.10 -6.97 8.68
N ASP A 133 -9.04 -7.52 9.44
CA ASP A 133 -10.31 -8.02 8.91
C ASP A 133 -11.14 -6.86 8.36
N LEU A 134 -11.30 -6.80 7.04
CA LEU A 134 -12.05 -5.71 6.43
C LEU A 134 -13.51 -5.71 6.93
N PRO A 135 -14.07 -4.54 7.28
CA PRO A 135 -15.43 -4.44 7.78
C PRO A 135 -16.47 -4.92 6.76
N PHE A 136 -17.60 -5.43 7.28
CA PHE A 136 -18.62 -6.05 6.44
C PHE A 136 -19.26 -5.11 5.41
N TYR A 137 -19.26 -3.80 5.68
CA TYR A 137 -19.83 -2.77 4.80
C TYR A 137 -19.01 -2.53 3.53
N MET A 138 -17.81 -3.11 3.43
CA MET A 138 -17.02 -3.06 2.19
C MET A 138 -17.45 -4.14 1.18
N TYR A 139 -18.17 -5.19 1.61
CA TYR A 139 -18.51 -6.37 0.81
C TYR A 139 -19.74 -6.24 -0.06
#